data_AF-A0A936ND73-F1
#
_entry.id   AF-A0A936ND73-F1
#
_cell.length_a   1.000
_cell.length_b   1.000
_cell.length_c   1.000
_cell.angle_alpha   90.00
_cell.angle_beta   90.00
_cell.angle_gamma   90.00
#
_symmetry.space_group_name_H-M   'P 1'
#
loop_
_entity.id
_entity.type
_entity.pdbx_description
1 polymer ?
#
loop_
_entity_poly.entity_id
_entity_poly.type
_entity_poly.pdbx_seq_one_letter_code
_entity_poly.pdbx_strand_id
1 'polypeptide(L)'
;MAPKKLNSESSNPEDVVRRYLNYLGDPSSVIDHDRVNEIQEQLSSTDDQIERLRLESELDRAQSTDGEAIAQSFISVAKAFADSEHITAGAFRRQGVPSEVLSLAGFDVRAAKSTKAPTVRSQRVNAATVSTHVLGRSGEWTYNDIESTTGASIGTVRKVVDELVASNKVKSLGADPNHASRGRAPNLFTTA
;
A
#
# COMPACT_ATOMS: atom_id res chain seq x y z
N MET A 1 -1.93 -3.36 42.46
CA MET A 1 -3.23 -3.74 41.88
C MET A 1 -3.41 -2.97 40.59
N ALA A 2 -3.08 -3.59 39.45
CA ALA A 2 -3.40 -3.04 38.14
C ALA A 2 -4.82 -3.49 37.77
N PRO A 3 -5.70 -2.62 37.26
CA PRO A 3 -7.03 -3.05 36.83
C PRO A 3 -6.89 -3.98 35.63
N LYS A 4 -7.26 -5.23 35.87
CA LYS A 4 -7.54 -6.28 34.89
C LYS A 4 -8.54 -5.68 33.89
N LYS A 5 -8.11 -5.43 32.65
CA LYS A 5 -9.00 -5.01 31.56
C LYS A 5 -9.93 -6.18 31.25
N LEU A 6 -11.02 -6.27 31.99
CA LEU A 6 -12.13 -7.18 31.73
C LEU A 6 -12.98 -6.61 30.58
N ASN A 7 -13.16 -7.43 29.56
CA ASN A 7 -14.28 -7.42 28.61
C ASN A 7 -14.50 -6.15 27.75
N SER A 8 -13.68 -6.02 26.71
CA SER A 8 -14.16 -5.44 25.43
C SER A 8 -13.75 -6.26 24.20
N GLU A 9 -13.34 -7.53 24.41
CA GLU A 9 -12.79 -8.41 23.36
C GLU A 9 -13.84 -8.91 22.34
N SER A 10 -15.13 -8.78 22.64
CA SER A 10 -16.22 -9.29 21.78
C SER A 10 -17.04 -8.21 21.06
N SER A 11 -16.71 -6.92 21.24
CA SER A 11 -17.46 -5.82 20.60
C SER A 11 -16.59 -4.90 19.73
N ASN A 12 -15.26 -4.91 19.91
CA ASN A 12 -14.38 -4.04 19.13
C ASN A 12 -14.11 -4.63 17.74
N PRO A 13 -14.32 -3.86 16.68
CA PRO A 13 -14.03 -4.29 15.31
C PRO A 13 -12.60 -4.79 15.11
N GLU A 14 -11.66 -4.14 15.79
CA GLU A 14 -10.23 -4.47 15.75
C GLU A 14 -9.94 -5.86 16.32
N ASP A 15 -10.60 -6.25 17.41
CA ASP A 15 -10.36 -7.55 18.06
C ASP A 15 -10.88 -8.70 17.21
N VAL A 16 -12.01 -8.51 16.52
CA VAL A 16 -12.54 -9.48 15.55
C VAL A 16 -11.56 -9.65 14.37
N VAL A 17 -11.04 -8.55 13.83
CA VAL A 17 -10.05 -8.59 12.74
C VAL A 17 -8.75 -9.27 13.20
N ARG A 18 -8.24 -8.91 14.38
CA ARG A 18 -7.02 -9.49 14.96
C ARG A 18 -7.19 -10.99 15.21
N ARG A 19 -8.33 -11.43 15.76
CA ARG A 19 -8.64 -12.84 16.00
C ARG A 19 -8.62 -13.65 14.70
N TYR A 20 -9.20 -13.13 13.63
CA TYR A 20 -9.20 -13.79 12.33
C TYR A 20 -7.80 -13.84 11.69
N LEU A 21 -7.01 -12.77 11.79
CA LEU A 21 -5.63 -12.78 11.32
C LEU A 21 -4.75 -13.77 12.12
N ASN A 22 -4.96 -13.88 13.43
CA ASN A 22 -4.29 -14.90 14.25
C ASN A 22 -4.71 -16.31 13.84
N TYR A 23 -6.00 -16.55 13.60
CA TYR A 23 -6.50 -17.84 13.08
C TYR A 23 -5.82 -18.24 11.76
N LEU A 24 -5.56 -17.28 10.86
CA LEU A 24 -4.87 -17.55 9.59
C LEU A 24 -3.39 -17.91 9.78
N GLY A 25 -2.73 -17.36 10.81
CA GLY A 25 -1.35 -17.67 11.13
C GLY A 25 -1.19 -18.98 11.90
N ASP A 26 -2.03 -19.18 12.92
CA ASP A 26 -2.08 -20.36 13.77
C ASP A 26 -3.52 -20.63 14.24
N PRO A 27 -4.22 -21.61 13.63
CA PRO A 27 -5.57 -21.98 14.03
C PRO A 27 -5.66 -22.44 15.49
N SER A 28 -4.59 -23.08 16.01
CA SER A 28 -4.58 -23.61 17.37
C SER A 28 -4.48 -22.50 18.42
N SER A 29 -3.91 -21.34 18.07
CA SER A 29 -3.82 -20.19 18.98
C SER A 29 -5.18 -19.57 19.35
N VAL A 30 -6.26 -19.92 18.62
CA VAL A 30 -7.62 -19.43 18.91
C VAL A 30 -8.40 -20.39 19.81
N ILE A 31 -7.84 -21.59 20.06
CA ILE A 31 -8.40 -22.57 20.99
C ILE A 31 -8.21 -22.05 22.42
N ASP A 32 -9.25 -22.15 23.23
CA ASP A 32 -9.19 -21.84 24.65
C ASP A 32 -8.51 -23.00 25.39
N HIS A 33 -7.18 -22.92 25.52
CA HIS A 33 -6.38 -23.94 26.18
C HIS A 33 -6.73 -24.11 27.66
N ASP A 34 -7.15 -23.04 28.34
CA ASP A 34 -7.56 -23.12 29.75
C ASP A 34 -8.85 -23.95 29.86
N ARG A 35 -9.82 -23.71 28.98
CA ARG A 35 -11.05 -24.50 28.92
C ARG A 35 -10.80 -25.95 28.56
N VAL A 36 -9.91 -26.22 27.61
CA VAL A 36 -9.51 -27.59 27.24
C VAL A 36 -8.87 -28.32 28.43
N ASN A 37 -8.01 -27.64 29.19
CA ASN A 37 -7.39 -28.20 30.38
C ASN A 37 -8.42 -28.49 31.49
N GLU A 38 -9.36 -27.58 31.75
CA GLU A 38 -10.46 -27.80 32.70
C GLU A 38 -11.28 -29.06 32.36
N ILE A 39 -11.62 -29.23 31.08
CA ILE A 39 -12.39 -30.39 30.61
C ILE A 39 -11.56 -31.67 30.75
N GLN A 40 -10.25 -31.63 30.46
CA GLN A 40 -9.34 -32.76 30.67
C GLN A 40 -9.21 -33.17 32.15
N GLU A 41 -9.14 -32.19 33.07
CA GLU A 41 -9.16 -32.47 34.51
C GLU A 41 -10.47 -33.14 34.93
N GLN A 42 -11.62 -32.65 34.46
CA GLN A 42 -12.93 -33.26 34.73
C GLN A 42 -13.02 -34.68 34.17
N LEU A 43 -12.48 -34.92 32.97
CA LEU A 43 -12.40 -36.24 32.33
C LEU A 43 -11.60 -37.25 33.17
N SER A 44 -10.51 -36.79 33.79
CA SER A 44 -9.65 -37.62 34.64
C SER A 44 -10.26 -37.97 36.00
N SER A 45 -11.17 -37.11 36.51
CA SER A 45 -11.86 -37.32 37.79
C SER A 45 -13.24 -37.99 37.65
N THR A 46 -13.75 -38.14 36.43
CA THR A 46 -15.09 -38.69 36.17
C THR A 46 -15.05 -40.20 35.98
N ASP A 47 -15.78 -40.93 36.82
CA ASP A 47 -15.97 -42.38 36.73
C ASP A 47 -17.30 -42.79 36.05
N ASP A 48 -18.19 -41.84 35.79
CA ASP A 48 -19.46 -42.07 35.08
C ASP A 48 -19.22 -42.14 33.56
N GLN A 49 -19.66 -43.24 32.94
CA GLN A 49 -19.45 -43.47 31.51
C GLN A 49 -20.22 -42.50 30.61
N ILE A 50 -21.40 -42.03 31.02
CA ILE A 50 -22.21 -41.07 30.26
C ILE A 50 -21.63 -39.68 30.42
N GLU A 51 -21.21 -39.30 31.62
CA GLU A 51 -20.58 -38.00 31.85
C GLU A 51 -19.22 -37.91 31.14
N ARG A 52 -18.46 -39.01 31.10
CA ARG A 52 -17.24 -39.10 30.29
C ARG A 52 -17.51 -38.81 28.81
N LEU A 53 -18.55 -39.42 28.23
CA LEU A 53 -18.93 -39.20 26.83
C LEU A 53 -19.34 -37.74 26.57
N ARG A 54 -20.04 -37.12 27.53
CA ARG A 54 -20.42 -35.71 27.45
C ARG A 54 -19.19 -34.80 27.47
N LEU A 55 -18.27 -35.04 28.38
CA LEU A 55 -17.01 -34.28 28.49
C LEU A 55 -16.11 -34.48 27.27
N GLU A 56 -16.05 -35.68 26.69
CA GLU A 56 -15.36 -35.92 25.41
C GLU A 56 -15.99 -35.13 24.26
N SER A 57 -17.32 -35.08 24.19
CA SER A 57 -17.99 -34.23 23.19
C SER A 57 -17.74 -32.74 23.42
N GLU A 58 -17.63 -32.30 24.67
CA GLU A 58 -17.31 -30.91 25.00
C GLU A 58 -15.85 -30.57 24.69
N LEU A 59 -14.92 -31.50 24.94
CA LEU A 59 -13.52 -31.40 24.57
C LEU A 59 -13.35 -31.26 23.07
N ASP A 60 -14.03 -32.12 22.30
CA ASP A 60 -14.00 -32.10 20.83
C ASP A 60 -14.51 -30.75 20.30
N ARG A 61 -15.58 -30.20 20.91
CA ARG A 61 -16.08 -28.85 20.58
C ARG A 61 -15.12 -27.74 20.99
N ALA A 62 -14.48 -27.83 22.15
CA ALA A 62 -13.54 -26.83 22.64
C ALA A 62 -12.26 -26.80 21.80
N GLN A 63 -11.81 -27.96 21.30
CA GLN A 63 -10.68 -28.11 20.39
C GLN A 63 -11.05 -27.77 18.94
N SER A 64 -12.30 -28.00 18.55
CA SER A 64 -12.81 -27.64 17.23
C SER A 64 -12.88 -26.12 17.10
N THR A 65 -11.89 -25.54 16.45
CA THR A 65 -11.94 -24.14 16.05
C THR A 65 -12.94 -23.99 14.91
N ASP A 66 -14.10 -23.40 15.19
CA ASP A 66 -15.09 -23.07 14.17
C ASP A 66 -14.58 -21.90 13.31
N GLY A 67 -13.68 -22.23 12.39
CA GLY A 67 -13.08 -21.28 11.44
C GLY A 67 -14.13 -20.58 10.58
N GLU A 68 -15.27 -21.22 10.36
CA GLU A 68 -16.38 -20.65 9.62
C GLU A 68 -17.05 -19.53 10.43
N ALA A 69 -17.33 -19.76 11.72
CA ALA A 69 -17.87 -18.71 12.60
C ALA A 69 -16.91 -17.51 12.75
N ILE A 70 -15.59 -17.76 12.81
CA ILE A 70 -14.58 -16.69 12.88
C ILE A 70 -14.55 -15.90 11.56
N ALA A 71 -14.59 -16.58 10.41
CA ALA A 71 -14.63 -15.94 9.10
C ALA A 71 -15.91 -15.11 8.90
N GLN A 72 -17.08 -15.62 9.32
CA GLN A 72 -18.35 -14.89 9.26
C GLN A 72 -18.32 -13.62 10.13
N SER A 73 -17.77 -13.73 11.34
CA SER A 73 -17.59 -12.58 12.23
C SER A 73 -16.69 -11.52 11.58
N PHE A 74 -15.57 -11.93 10.97
CA PHE A 74 -14.71 -11.04 10.20
C PHE A 74 -15.45 -10.39 9.03
N ILE A 75 -16.18 -11.16 8.22
CA ILE A 75 -16.94 -10.67 7.06
C ILE A 75 -17.90 -9.54 7.44
N SER A 76 -18.59 -9.67 8.57
CA SER A 76 -19.57 -8.69 9.03
C SER A 76 -18.98 -7.33 9.46
N VAL A 77 -17.73 -7.32 9.91
CA VAL A 77 -17.09 -6.17 10.57
C VAL A 77 -15.97 -5.55 9.72
N ALA A 78 -15.27 -6.37 8.93
CA ALA A 78 -14.01 -6.01 8.29
C ALA A 78 -14.13 -4.78 7.38
N LYS A 79 -15.25 -4.60 6.68
CA LYS A 79 -15.44 -3.46 5.78
C LYS A 79 -15.51 -2.13 6.52
N ALA A 80 -16.31 -2.08 7.59
CA ALA A 80 -16.48 -0.87 8.39
C ALA A 80 -15.16 -0.46 9.07
N PHE A 81 -14.44 -1.44 9.61
CA PHE A 81 -13.11 -1.23 10.19
C PHE A 81 -12.09 -0.76 9.14
N ALA A 82 -12.09 -1.36 7.95
CA ALA A 82 -11.17 -0.99 6.90
C ALA A 82 -11.42 0.43 6.36
N ASP A 83 -12.69 0.85 6.30
CA ASP A 83 -13.05 2.20 5.88
C ASP A 83 -12.63 3.25 6.92
N SER A 84 -12.75 2.96 8.22
CA SER A 84 -12.34 3.88 9.29
C SER A 84 -10.81 4.02 9.40
N GLU A 85 -10.08 2.92 9.20
CA GLU A 85 -8.62 2.87 9.32
C GLU A 85 -7.88 3.08 7.98
N HIS A 86 -8.63 3.35 6.90
CA HIS A 86 -8.08 3.47 5.54
C HIS A 86 -7.27 2.25 5.07
N ILE A 87 -7.66 1.04 5.51
CA ILE A 87 -7.00 -0.21 5.16
C ILE A 87 -7.56 -0.72 3.82
N THR A 88 -6.66 -1.11 2.91
CA THR A 88 -7.07 -1.62 1.60
C THR A 88 -7.24 -3.14 1.59
N ALA A 89 -8.10 -3.66 0.70
CA ALA A 89 -8.22 -5.09 0.45
C ALA A 89 -6.86 -5.75 0.13
N GLY A 90 -5.97 -5.01 -0.55
CA GLY A 90 -4.62 -5.47 -0.85
C GLY A 90 -3.74 -5.69 0.38
N ALA A 91 -3.97 -4.95 1.47
CA ALA A 91 -3.25 -5.16 2.74
C ALA A 91 -3.68 -6.46 3.40
N PHE A 92 -4.98 -6.75 3.48
CA PHE A 92 -5.49 -8.03 3.99
C PHE A 92 -5.01 -9.23 3.18
N ARG A 93 -4.99 -9.11 1.84
CA ARG A 93 -4.44 -10.17 0.99
C ARG A 93 -2.97 -10.47 1.27
N ARG A 94 -2.16 -9.45 1.56
CA ARG A 94 -0.74 -9.65 1.93
C ARG A 94 -0.58 -10.33 3.29
N GLN A 95 -1.57 -10.21 4.16
CA GLN A 95 -1.64 -10.93 5.44
C GLN A 95 -2.25 -12.33 5.30
N GLY A 96 -2.51 -12.81 4.08
CA GLY A 96 -3.00 -14.16 3.83
C GLY A 96 -4.53 -14.31 3.81
N VAL A 97 -5.29 -13.22 3.91
CA VAL A 97 -6.76 -13.31 3.83
C VAL A 97 -7.19 -13.74 2.41
N PRO A 98 -7.99 -14.81 2.27
CA PRO A 98 -8.47 -15.29 0.97
C PRO A 98 -9.33 -14.24 0.23
N SER A 99 -9.26 -14.23 -1.11
CA SER A 99 -10.06 -13.33 -1.95
C SER A 99 -11.56 -13.51 -1.75
N GLU A 100 -12.02 -14.74 -1.55
CA GLU A 100 -13.43 -15.06 -1.34
C GLU A 100 -13.97 -14.40 -0.07
N VAL A 101 -13.21 -14.47 1.02
CA VAL A 101 -13.58 -13.86 2.31
C VAL A 101 -13.64 -12.34 2.19
N LEU A 102 -12.70 -11.73 1.47
CA LEU A 102 -12.74 -10.29 1.21
C LEU A 102 -13.92 -9.90 0.32
N SER A 103 -14.28 -10.73 -0.65
CA SER A 103 -15.42 -10.47 -1.52
C SER A 103 -16.73 -10.52 -0.74
N LEU A 104 -16.87 -11.52 0.13
CA LEU A 104 -18.03 -11.66 1.03
C LEU A 104 -18.11 -10.50 2.03
N ALA A 105 -16.96 -10.02 2.52
CA ALA A 105 -16.87 -8.84 3.35
C ALA A 105 -17.17 -7.53 2.60
N GLY A 106 -17.43 -7.56 1.29
CA GLY A 106 -17.78 -6.37 0.51
C GLY A 106 -16.58 -5.53 0.08
N PHE A 107 -15.37 -6.08 0.11
CA PHE A 107 -14.23 -5.46 -0.58
C PHE A 107 -14.36 -5.65 -2.09
N ASP A 108 -13.99 -4.63 -2.87
CA ASP A 108 -13.87 -4.79 -4.32
C ASP A 108 -12.59 -5.58 -4.63
N VAL A 109 -12.76 -6.90 -4.79
CA VAL A 109 -11.68 -7.86 -5.06
C VAL A 109 -11.46 -8.09 -6.55
N ARG A 110 -12.25 -7.45 -7.43
CA ARG A 110 -11.98 -7.47 -8.87
C ARG A 110 -10.54 -7.05 -9.06
N ALA A 111 -9.74 -7.97 -9.60
CA ALA A 111 -8.31 -7.83 -9.84
C ALA A 111 -8.03 -6.38 -10.17
N ALA A 112 -7.44 -5.67 -9.20
CA ALA A 112 -7.43 -4.23 -9.16
C ALA A 112 -7.11 -3.70 -10.56
N LYS A 113 -8.13 -3.21 -11.27
CA LYS A 113 -7.89 -2.30 -12.39
C LYS A 113 -7.26 -1.12 -11.71
N SER A 114 -5.93 -1.10 -11.80
CA SER A 114 -5.03 -0.39 -10.93
C SER A 114 -5.55 1.02 -10.68
N THR A 115 -6.26 1.21 -9.57
CA THR A 115 -6.50 2.54 -9.03
C THR A 115 -5.12 2.97 -8.59
N LYS A 116 -4.46 3.70 -9.49
CA LYS A 116 -3.11 4.22 -9.34
C LYS A 116 -2.96 4.69 -7.90
N ALA A 117 -2.16 3.96 -7.11
CA ALA A 117 -1.45 4.58 -6.01
C ALA A 117 -0.86 5.89 -6.56
N PRO A 118 -0.86 7.01 -5.80
CA PRO A 118 -0.19 8.21 -6.25
C PRO A 118 1.24 7.80 -6.57
N THR A 119 1.55 7.72 -7.85
CA THR A 119 2.90 7.42 -8.30
C THR A 119 3.71 8.55 -7.70
N VAL A 120 4.61 8.23 -6.76
CA VAL A 120 5.79 9.06 -6.56
C VAL A 120 6.38 9.13 -7.96
N ARG A 121 6.12 10.25 -8.65
CA ARG A 121 6.56 10.42 -10.03
C ARG A 121 8.06 10.20 -9.94
N SER A 122 8.56 9.14 -10.59
CA SER A 122 9.99 9.03 -10.85
C SER A 122 10.41 10.41 -11.32
N GLN A 123 11.40 11.02 -10.68
CA GLN A 123 11.89 12.36 -11.01
C GLN A 123 12.34 12.38 -12.48
N ARG A 124 11.39 12.52 -13.41
CA ARG A 124 11.63 13.06 -14.73
C ARG A 124 11.94 14.51 -14.43
N VAL A 125 13.20 14.87 -14.62
CA VAL A 125 13.78 16.20 -14.46
C VAL A 125 12.70 17.23 -14.74
N ASN A 126 12.24 17.89 -13.67
CA ASN A 126 11.08 18.74 -13.72
C ASN A 126 11.42 19.98 -14.57
N ALA A 127 10.44 20.55 -15.27
CA ALA A 127 10.59 21.81 -16.00
C ALA A 127 11.19 22.92 -15.13
N ALA A 128 10.92 22.90 -13.81
CA ALA A 128 11.55 23.78 -12.83
C ALA A 128 13.08 23.59 -12.72
N THR A 129 13.58 22.36 -12.77
CA THR A 129 15.02 22.08 -12.76
C THR A 129 15.68 22.59 -14.03
N VAL A 130 15.03 22.41 -15.18
CA VAL A 130 15.52 22.92 -16.47
C VAL A 130 15.54 24.45 -16.48
N SER A 131 14.51 25.12 -15.96
CA SER A 131 14.46 26.59 -15.92
C SER A 131 15.51 27.18 -14.97
N THR A 132 15.71 26.60 -13.78
CA THR A 132 16.80 27.02 -12.88
C THR A 132 18.17 26.85 -13.53
N HIS A 133 18.40 25.72 -14.22
CA HIS A 133 19.67 25.47 -14.88
C HIS A 133 19.92 26.44 -16.06
N VAL A 134 18.88 26.73 -16.85
CA VAL A 134 18.96 27.71 -17.94
C VAL A 134 19.27 29.11 -17.40
N LEU A 135 18.56 29.56 -16.36
CA LEU A 135 18.75 30.89 -15.77
C LEU A 135 20.07 31.05 -15.01
N GLY A 136 20.63 29.95 -14.50
CA GLY A 136 21.93 29.94 -13.81
C GLY A 136 23.14 29.86 -14.75
N ARG A 137 22.93 29.69 -16.07
CA ARG A 137 24.01 29.52 -17.04
C ARG A 137 24.37 30.85 -17.68
N SER A 138 25.65 31.19 -17.66
CA SER A 138 26.21 32.34 -18.36
C SER A 138 26.83 31.92 -19.69
N GLY A 139 26.67 32.74 -20.73
CA GLY A 139 27.23 32.48 -22.07
C GLY A 139 26.22 31.88 -23.04
N GLU A 140 26.70 31.54 -24.23
CA GLU A 140 25.89 30.98 -25.32
C GLU A 140 25.73 29.46 -25.17
N TRP A 141 24.52 28.97 -25.37
CA TRP A 141 24.21 27.54 -25.27
C TRP A 141 23.13 27.14 -26.26
N THR A 142 23.12 25.85 -26.62
CA THR A 142 22.11 25.26 -27.51
C THR A 142 21.12 24.41 -26.72
N TYR A 143 20.00 24.04 -27.35
CA TYR A 143 19.05 23.10 -26.74
C TYR A 143 19.69 21.75 -26.34
N ASN A 144 20.66 21.25 -27.13
CA ASN A 144 21.33 19.97 -26.89
C ASN A 144 22.27 20.04 -25.68
N ASP A 145 22.89 21.20 -25.42
CA ASP A 145 23.74 21.39 -24.25
C ASP A 145 22.92 21.31 -22.95
N ILE A 146 21.70 21.85 -22.98
CA ILE A 146 20.77 21.77 -21.85
C ILE A 146 20.25 20.34 -21.67
N GLU A 147 19.86 19.65 -22.75
CA GLU A 147 19.46 18.23 -22.69
C GLU A 147 20.58 17.35 -22.12
N SER A 148 21.80 17.48 -22.64
CA SER A 148 22.94 16.65 -22.22
C SER A 148 23.33 16.88 -20.76
N THR A 149 23.19 18.12 -20.27
CA THR A 149 23.55 18.47 -18.89
C THR A 149 22.44 18.12 -17.89
N THR A 150 21.17 18.33 -18.27
CA THR A 150 20.03 18.12 -17.37
C THR A 150 19.48 16.71 -17.42
N GLY A 151 19.72 15.95 -18.49
CA GLY A 151 19.08 14.65 -18.75
C GLY A 151 17.58 14.76 -19.06
N ALA A 152 17.07 15.98 -19.27
CA ALA A 152 15.68 16.22 -19.65
C ALA A 152 15.48 16.01 -21.15
N SER A 153 14.33 15.48 -21.55
CA SER A 153 14.03 15.27 -22.98
C SER A 153 14.03 16.59 -23.76
N ILE A 154 14.56 16.58 -24.99
CA ILE A 154 14.62 17.75 -25.89
C ILE A 154 13.29 18.51 -26.03
N GLY A 155 12.14 17.81 -26.02
CA GLY A 155 10.82 18.43 -26.09
C GLY A 155 10.46 19.26 -24.85
N THR A 156 10.89 18.83 -23.66
CA THR A 156 10.73 19.57 -22.41
C THR A 156 11.66 20.77 -22.37
N VAL A 157 12.90 20.61 -22.81
CA VAL A 157 13.88 21.70 -22.90
C VAL A 157 13.37 22.81 -23.84
N ARG A 158 12.90 22.46 -25.04
CA ARG A 158 12.33 23.43 -26.00
C ARG A 158 11.18 24.20 -25.40
N LYS A 159 10.20 23.50 -24.80
CA LYS A 159 9.05 24.15 -24.17
C LYS A 159 9.47 25.17 -23.10
N VAL A 160 10.39 24.81 -22.22
CA VAL A 160 10.84 25.68 -21.13
C VAL A 160 11.62 26.88 -21.66
N VAL A 161 12.52 26.66 -22.63
CA VAL A 161 13.31 27.74 -23.23
C VAL A 161 12.41 28.69 -24.02
N ASP A 162 11.44 28.19 -24.78
CA ASP A 162 10.50 29.01 -25.54
C ASP A 162 9.62 29.86 -24.60
N GLU A 163 9.22 29.31 -23.46
CA GLU A 163 8.50 30.04 -22.40
C GLU A 163 9.38 31.13 -21.75
N LEU A 164 10.68 30.85 -21.55
CA LEU A 164 11.64 31.84 -21.04
C LEU A 164 11.97 32.93 -22.07
N VAL A 165 12.00 32.61 -23.36
CA VAL A 165 12.12 33.58 -24.45
C VAL A 165 10.87 34.45 -24.53
N ALA A 166 9.68 33.86 -24.47
CA ALA A 166 8.41 34.60 -24.41
C ALA A 166 8.33 35.52 -23.16
N SER A 167 8.96 35.11 -22.06
CA SER A 167 9.07 35.89 -20.83
C SER A 167 10.22 36.92 -20.82
N ASN A 168 10.93 37.12 -21.94
CA ASN A 168 12.11 37.99 -22.07
C ASN A 168 13.27 37.69 -21.10
N LYS A 169 13.35 36.46 -20.56
CA LYS A 169 14.44 36.02 -19.67
C LYS A 169 15.61 35.38 -20.41
N VAL A 170 15.36 34.94 -21.64
CA VAL A 170 16.35 34.33 -22.54
C VAL A 170 16.23 35.01 -23.90
N LYS A 171 17.37 35.29 -24.53
CA LYS A 171 17.44 35.85 -25.88
C LYS A 171 17.89 34.79 -26.86
N SER A 172 17.13 34.63 -27.95
CA SER A 172 17.51 33.80 -29.09
C SER A 172 18.48 34.58 -29.98
N LEU A 173 19.69 34.03 -30.18
CA LEU A 173 20.75 34.62 -31.02
C LEU A 173 20.71 34.09 -32.46
N GLY A 174 19.83 33.11 -32.74
CA GLY A 174 19.67 32.52 -34.07
C GLY A 174 20.60 31.34 -34.30
N ALA A 175 20.77 30.94 -35.56
CA ALA A 175 21.63 29.82 -35.94
C ALA A 175 23.11 30.16 -35.68
N ASP A 176 23.86 29.20 -35.15
CA ASP A 176 25.30 29.35 -34.89
C ASP A 176 26.07 29.71 -36.19
N PRO A 177 26.69 30.90 -36.27
CA PRO A 177 27.43 31.33 -37.45
C PRO A 177 28.74 30.57 -37.66
N ASN A 178 29.26 29.88 -36.64
CA ASN A 178 30.50 29.10 -36.70
C ASN A 178 30.26 27.62 -37.00
N HIS A 179 29.03 27.22 -37.33
CA HIS A 179 28.70 25.82 -37.59
C HIS A 179 29.27 25.32 -38.93
N ALA A 180 30.37 24.58 -38.88
CA ALA A 180 31.08 24.06 -40.06
C ALA A 180 30.64 22.65 -40.50
N SER A 181 29.55 22.08 -39.96
CA SER A 181 29.13 20.70 -40.23
C SER A 181 28.05 20.58 -41.33
N ARG A 182 27.92 19.39 -41.94
CA ARG A 182 26.92 19.07 -42.98
C ARG A 182 25.45 19.05 -42.47
N GLY A 183 25.25 19.26 -41.17
CA GLY A 183 23.93 19.27 -40.51
C GLY A 183 23.29 20.66 -40.45
N ARG A 184 22.09 20.72 -39.85
CA ARG A 184 21.44 22.00 -39.52
C ARG A 184 22.21 22.67 -38.37
N ALA A 185 22.58 23.94 -38.55
CA ALA A 185 23.19 24.73 -37.50
C ALA A 185 22.25 24.80 -36.27
N PRO A 186 22.77 24.55 -35.05
CA PRO A 186 21.97 24.66 -33.85
C PRO A 186 21.63 26.13 -33.55
N ASN A 187 20.48 26.35 -32.92
CA ASN A 187 20.13 27.69 -32.45
C ASN A 187 20.86 27.99 -31.14
N LEU A 188 21.50 29.16 -31.09
CA LEU A 188 22.17 29.70 -29.91
C LEU A 188 21.19 30.55 -29.10
N PHE A 189 21.29 30.38 -27.77
CA PHE A 189 20.54 31.15 -26.79
C PHE A 189 21.50 31.69 -25.74
N THR A 190 21.17 32.84 -25.18
CA THR A 190 21.84 33.41 -24.02
C THR A 190 20.80 33.86 -23.00
N THR A 191 21.13 33.80 -21.72
CA THR A 191 20.34 34.46 -20.68
C THR A 191 20.41 35.98 -20.88
N ALA A 192 19.29 36.67 -20.63
CA ALA A 192 19.21 38.13 -20.69
C ALA A 192 19.93 38.80 -19.50
#